data_AF-A0A3B8PTJ3-F1
#
_entry.id   AF-A0A3B8PTJ3-F1
#
_cell.length_a   1.000
_cell.length_b   1.000
_cell.length_c   1.000
_cell.angle_alpha   90.00
_cell.angle_beta   90.00
_cell.angle_gamma   90.00
#
_symmetry.space_group_name_H-M   'P 1'
#
loop_
_entity.id
_entity.type
_entity.pdbx_description
1 polymer ?
#
loop_
_entity_poly.entity_id
_entity_poly.type
_entity_poly.pdbx_seq_one_letter_code
_entity_poly.pdbx_strand_id
1 'polypeptide(L)'
;MRAFLLGLTLVLWSHLSARDVETKPNDPAFARFQPKQAPAPQGLLLRPGDRLAIIGDSITEQKMYSRIIETYLAACMPDLQVTVRQYGWGGETAEGFKNRMTNDCLRFQPTIATTCYGMNDHRYTAYDAANGKWYRDNQEAIIKAFKAAGARFVIGSPGCVGPKVPWSKSGSEEMNLNLCELRNICLDLAQQENVVFADVFWPMLTLGWKATNEFGAQYAIAGKDAVHPGWAGHLVMATAFLKALGLDGDLGTITVDLANNQATAGGGHEVISLKDGELTVKSRRYPFCAPTGDVKDDNAIRSGMALTDFNSRFNRLRLVVKNAPAKEYRVTWGGESKTFTAEQLASGINLAAEFSVTPFDTAFKRVDEAVGRKQGYETKQVKSLFHGEEGAVDMEATVALTERARAPLAAAIKEQFVPVTHVIKIEPKP
;
A
#
# COMPACT_ATOMS: atom_id res chain seq x y z
N MET A 1 -17.45 -39.28 -61.33
CA MET A 1 -16.81 -39.25 -60.00
C MET A 1 -17.14 -37.92 -59.35
N ARG A 2 -17.86 -37.95 -58.22
CA ARG A 2 -18.38 -36.76 -57.53
C ARG A 2 -17.32 -36.16 -56.63
N ALA A 3 -17.14 -34.84 -56.72
CA ALA A 3 -16.30 -34.05 -55.82
C ALA A 3 -16.98 -33.89 -54.46
N PHE A 4 -16.24 -34.09 -53.38
CA PHE A 4 -16.64 -33.73 -52.02
C PHE A 4 -15.71 -32.62 -51.52
N LEU A 5 -16.25 -31.41 -51.40
CA LEU A 5 -15.69 -30.36 -50.54
C LEU A 5 -16.13 -30.66 -49.10
N LEU A 6 -15.17 -30.88 -48.19
CA LEU A 6 -15.42 -30.74 -46.76
C LEU A 6 -14.99 -29.34 -46.33
N GLY A 7 -15.98 -28.49 -46.01
CA GLY A 7 -15.76 -27.25 -45.29
C GLY A 7 -15.49 -27.54 -43.82
N LEU A 8 -14.31 -27.17 -43.32
CA LEU A 8 -14.02 -27.12 -41.89
C LEU A 8 -14.49 -25.77 -41.35
N THR A 9 -15.67 -25.73 -40.73
CA THR A 9 -16.09 -24.59 -39.89
C THR A 9 -15.43 -24.74 -38.52
N LEU A 10 -14.38 -23.95 -38.27
CA LEU A 10 -13.88 -23.72 -36.91
C LEU A 10 -14.90 -22.84 -36.18
N VAL A 11 -15.71 -23.45 -35.31
CA VAL A 11 -16.54 -22.70 -34.37
C VAL A 11 -15.66 -22.37 -33.17
N LEU A 12 -15.12 -21.16 -33.14
CA LEU A 12 -14.52 -20.59 -31.93
C LEU A 12 -15.63 -20.36 -30.90
N TRP A 13 -15.74 -21.24 -29.91
CA TRP A 13 -16.51 -20.97 -28.72
C TRP A 13 -15.77 -19.90 -27.91
N SER A 14 -16.18 -18.66 -28.08
CA SER A 14 -15.90 -17.62 -27.10
C SER A 14 -16.65 -17.98 -25.82
N HIS A 15 -15.97 -18.63 -24.87
CA HIS A 15 -16.40 -18.59 -23.48
C HIS A 15 -16.30 -17.13 -23.02
N LEU A 16 -17.39 -16.38 -23.20
CA LEU A 16 -17.70 -15.25 -22.34
C LEU A 16 -17.91 -15.84 -20.95
N SER A 17 -16.81 -16.06 -20.21
CA SER A 17 -16.88 -16.35 -18.80
C SER A 17 -17.67 -15.20 -18.20
N ALA A 18 -18.78 -15.49 -17.50
CA ALA A 18 -19.41 -14.51 -16.64
C ALA A 18 -18.26 -13.87 -15.83
N ARG A 19 -18.12 -12.55 -15.91
CA ARG A 19 -17.08 -11.88 -15.13
C ARG A 19 -17.40 -12.21 -13.68
N ASP A 20 -16.55 -13.01 -13.05
CA ASP A 20 -16.70 -13.33 -11.65
C ASP A 20 -16.80 -12.00 -10.89
N VAL A 21 -17.74 -11.92 -9.94
CA VAL A 21 -17.84 -10.79 -9.01
C VAL A 21 -17.05 -11.14 -7.75
N GLU A 22 -16.51 -10.12 -7.07
CA GLU A 22 -15.84 -10.35 -5.79
C GLU A 22 -16.76 -11.10 -4.82
N THR A 23 -16.15 -11.92 -3.96
CA THR A 23 -16.88 -12.55 -2.87
C THR A 23 -17.45 -11.47 -1.94
N LYS A 24 -18.76 -11.51 -1.74
CA LYS A 24 -19.49 -10.56 -0.89
C LYS A 24 -19.59 -11.10 0.54
N PRO A 25 -19.45 -10.24 1.56
CA PRO A 25 -19.92 -10.60 2.89
C PRO A 25 -21.37 -11.07 2.83
N ASN A 26 -21.72 -12.07 3.64
CA ASN A 26 -23.09 -12.59 3.74
C ASN A 26 -23.96 -11.64 4.57
N ASP A 27 -24.22 -10.44 4.03
CA ASP A 27 -25.04 -9.41 4.66
C ASP A 27 -25.86 -8.65 3.59
N PRO A 28 -27.15 -8.34 3.85
CA PRO A 28 -28.00 -7.63 2.89
C PRO A 28 -27.46 -6.29 2.40
N ALA A 29 -26.64 -5.59 3.19
CA ALA A 29 -26.01 -4.32 2.81
C ALA A 29 -25.12 -4.46 1.57
N PHE A 30 -24.65 -5.66 1.23
CA PHE A 30 -23.80 -5.90 0.07
C PHE A 30 -24.58 -6.40 -1.17
N ALA A 31 -25.89 -6.64 -1.06
CA ALA A 31 -26.68 -7.31 -2.09
C ALA A 31 -26.65 -6.58 -3.45
N ARG A 32 -26.69 -5.24 -3.43
CA ARG A 32 -26.75 -4.39 -4.63
C ARG A 32 -25.39 -4.15 -5.29
N PHE A 33 -24.28 -4.38 -4.58
CA PHE A 33 -22.95 -4.14 -5.11
C PHE A 33 -22.57 -5.21 -6.14
N GLN A 34 -21.98 -4.81 -7.28
CA GLN A 34 -21.47 -5.73 -8.30
C GLN A 34 -19.98 -5.46 -8.61
N PRO A 35 -19.08 -5.59 -7.62
CA PRO A 35 -17.65 -5.42 -7.85
C PRO A 35 -17.14 -6.54 -8.77
N LYS A 36 -16.65 -6.19 -9.95
CA LYS A 36 -15.98 -7.16 -10.84
C LYS A 36 -14.73 -7.73 -10.14
N GLN A 37 -14.47 -9.03 -10.29
CA GLN A 37 -13.30 -9.69 -9.70
C GLN A 37 -12.02 -9.01 -10.16
N ALA A 38 -11.27 -8.46 -9.21
CA ALA A 38 -9.96 -7.89 -9.44
C ALA A 38 -8.94 -9.01 -9.66
N PRO A 39 -8.03 -8.89 -10.64
CA PRO A 39 -6.99 -9.86 -10.86
C PRO A 39 -6.01 -9.88 -9.69
N ALA A 40 -5.43 -11.05 -9.41
CA ALA A 40 -4.28 -11.12 -8.54
C ALA A 40 -3.07 -10.47 -9.24
N PRO A 41 -2.22 -9.72 -8.52
CA PRO A 41 -0.93 -9.26 -9.04
C PRO A 41 -0.08 -10.46 -9.48
N GLN A 42 0.61 -10.32 -10.62
CA GLN A 42 1.36 -11.42 -11.25
C GLN A 42 2.85 -11.49 -10.85
N GLY A 43 3.31 -10.57 -9.99
CA GLY A 43 4.71 -10.52 -9.53
C GLY A 43 5.13 -9.10 -9.17
N LEU A 44 6.38 -8.95 -8.72
CA LEU A 44 6.95 -7.66 -8.35
C LEU A 44 7.01 -6.72 -9.57
N LEU A 45 6.24 -5.63 -9.52
CA LEU A 45 6.19 -4.64 -10.59
C LEU A 45 7.38 -3.68 -10.53
N LEU A 46 7.84 -3.34 -9.32
CA LEU A 46 8.94 -2.41 -9.07
C LEU A 46 10.30 -2.98 -9.51
N ARG A 47 11.17 -2.09 -9.98
CA ARG A 47 12.54 -2.38 -10.38
C ARG A 47 13.52 -1.55 -9.54
N PRO A 48 14.76 -2.04 -9.35
CA PRO A 48 15.80 -1.26 -8.70
C PRO A 48 15.96 0.14 -9.31
N GLY A 49 15.92 1.18 -8.47
CA GLY A 49 16.09 2.58 -8.87
C GLY A 49 14.83 3.25 -9.44
N ASP A 50 13.65 2.63 -9.31
CA ASP A 50 12.41 3.23 -9.79
C ASP A 50 12.09 4.59 -9.14
N ARG A 51 11.43 5.45 -9.93
CA ARG A 51 10.88 6.73 -9.49
C ARG A 51 9.37 6.62 -9.48
N LEU A 52 8.80 6.37 -8.31
CA LEU A 52 7.38 6.19 -8.08
C LEU A 52 6.68 7.52 -7.84
N ALA A 53 5.73 7.88 -8.71
CA ALA A 53 4.80 8.97 -8.50
C ALA A 53 3.52 8.46 -7.82
N ILE A 54 3.15 9.00 -6.65
CA ILE A 54 1.87 8.71 -5.99
C ILE A 54 0.95 9.90 -6.17
N ILE A 55 -0.15 9.72 -6.91
CA ILE A 55 -1.02 10.80 -7.39
C ILE A 55 -2.44 10.59 -6.88
N GLY A 56 -3.11 11.65 -6.49
CA GLY A 56 -4.53 11.61 -6.13
C GLY A 56 -5.03 12.92 -5.54
N ASP A 57 -6.21 12.86 -4.96
CA ASP A 57 -6.95 14.03 -4.46
C ASP A 57 -6.56 14.43 -3.01
N SER A 58 -7.51 14.99 -2.25
CA SER A 58 -7.35 15.37 -0.84
C SER A 58 -6.88 14.23 0.04
N ILE A 59 -7.30 12.99 -0.24
CA ILE A 59 -6.88 11.82 0.55
C ILE A 59 -5.38 11.58 0.35
N THR A 60 -4.87 11.79 -0.87
CA THR A 60 -3.42 11.75 -1.14
C THR A 60 -2.71 12.95 -0.52
N GLU A 61 -3.33 14.13 -0.52
CA GLU A 61 -2.78 15.31 0.14
C GLU A 61 -2.63 15.14 1.66
N GLN A 62 -3.41 14.25 2.32
CA GLN A 62 -3.18 13.87 3.73
C GLN A 62 -1.80 13.21 3.94
N LYS A 63 -1.20 12.64 2.88
CA LYS A 63 0.12 11.99 2.83
C LYS A 63 0.25 10.71 3.68
N MET A 64 -0.85 10.18 4.22
CA MET A 64 -0.77 9.07 5.17
C MET A 64 -0.46 7.75 4.44
N TYR A 65 -1.26 7.32 3.46
CA TYR A 65 -0.96 6.09 2.70
C TYR A 65 0.33 6.22 1.86
N SER A 66 0.61 7.40 1.29
CA SER A 66 1.85 7.64 0.53
C SER A 66 3.09 7.58 1.42
N ARG A 67 2.99 8.05 2.68
CA ARG A 67 4.06 7.90 3.69
C ARG A 67 4.24 6.44 4.08
N ILE A 68 3.16 5.68 4.31
CA ILE A 68 3.25 4.24 4.59
C ILE A 68 4.00 3.51 3.45
N ILE A 69 3.62 3.76 2.20
CA ILE A 69 4.24 3.13 1.03
C ILE A 69 5.74 3.50 0.93
N GLU A 70 6.07 4.79 1.01
CA GLU A 70 7.47 5.23 0.88
C GLU A 70 8.34 4.72 2.05
N THR A 71 7.85 4.79 3.29
CA THR A 71 8.55 4.25 4.45
C THR A 71 8.76 2.73 4.32
N TYR A 72 7.76 1.99 3.84
CA TYR A 72 7.88 0.56 3.58
C TYR A 72 8.97 0.27 2.53
N LEU A 73 8.97 0.98 1.41
CA LEU A 73 9.97 0.79 0.36
C LEU A 73 11.39 1.16 0.84
N ALA A 74 11.52 2.20 1.65
CA ALA A 74 12.82 2.65 2.16
C ALA A 74 13.39 1.72 3.26
N ALA A 75 12.54 1.21 4.16
CA ALA A 75 12.99 0.46 5.34
C ALA A 75 12.89 -1.06 5.17
N CYS A 76 11.82 -1.53 4.54
CA CYS A 76 11.51 -2.96 4.38
C CYS A 76 12.01 -3.52 3.06
N MET A 77 12.17 -2.69 2.01
CA MET A 77 12.66 -3.11 0.69
C MET A 77 13.82 -2.23 0.17
N PRO A 78 14.85 -1.94 1.00
CA PRO A 78 15.89 -0.96 0.66
C PRO A 78 16.67 -1.30 -0.62
N ASP A 79 16.79 -2.59 -0.96
CA ASP A 79 17.50 -3.08 -2.14
C ASP A 79 16.84 -2.62 -3.46
N LEU A 80 15.53 -2.31 -3.44
CA LEU A 80 14.85 -1.75 -4.59
C LEU A 80 15.25 -0.31 -4.87
N GLN A 81 15.81 0.41 -3.88
CA GLN A 81 16.27 1.80 -4.04
C GLN A 81 15.25 2.72 -4.73
N VAL A 82 13.95 2.45 -4.52
CA VAL A 82 12.87 3.24 -5.11
C VAL A 82 12.86 4.61 -4.46
N THR A 83 12.75 5.65 -5.27
CA THR A 83 12.45 7.00 -4.81
C THR A 83 10.98 7.29 -5.05
N VAL A 84 10.32 7.95 -4.10
CA VAL A 84 8.90 8.27 -4.21
C VAL A 84 8.74 9.80 -4.23
N ARG A 85 7.75 10.30 -4.97
CA ARG A 85 7.22 11.65 -4.82
C ARG A 85 5.70 11.59 -4.82
N GLN A 86 5.06 12.32 -3.91
CA GLN A 86 3.60 12.44 -3.88
C GLN A 86 3.11 13.71 -4.56
N TYR A 87 1.92 13.65 -5.16
CA TYR A 87 1.30 14.73 -5.93
C TYR A 87 -0.17 14.96 -5.52
N GLY A 88 -0.47 14.81 -4.22
CA GLY A 88 -1.82 14.97 -3.68
C GLY A 88 -2.34 16.41 -3.78
N TRP A 89 -3.59 16.58 -4.20
CA TRP A 89 -4.24 17.88 -4.33
C TRP A 89 -5.72 17.85 -3.91
N GLY A 90 -6.08 18.64 -2.91
CA GLY A 90 -7.42 18.67 -2.32
C GLY A 90 -8.52 19.15 -3.27
N GLY A 91 -9.63 18.41 -3.30
CA GLY A 91 -10.76 18.67 -4.19
C GLY A 91 -10.51 18.32 -5.66
N GLU A 92 -9.33 17.78 -6.00
CA GLU A 92 -8.98 17.45 -7.36
C GLU A 92 -9.77 16.24 -7.89
N THR A 93 -10.13 16.30 -9.16
CA THR A 93 -10.65 15.18 -9.96
C THR A 93 -9.55 14.66 -10.90
N ALA A 94 -9.77 13.52 -11.55
CA ALA A 94 -8.83 13.03 -12.58
C ALA A 94 -8.57 14.07 -13.68
N GLU A 95 -9.58 14.88 -14.06
CA GLU A 95 -9.41 15.97 -15.02
C GLU A 95 -8.46 17.07 -14.51
N GLY A 96 -8.57 17.46 -13.25
CA GLY A 96 -7.68 18.47 -12.66
C GLY A 96 -6.22 18.05 -12.76
N PHE A 97 -5.92 16.79 -12.43
CA PHE A 97 -4.58 16.26 -12.56
C PHE A 97 -4.12 16.17 -14.01
N LYS A 98 -4.97 15.65 -14.91
CA LYS A 98 -4.70 15.60 -16.36
C LYS A 98 -4.21 16.96 -16.88
N ASN A 99 -4.79 18.06 -16.41
CA ASN A 99 -4.44 19.40 -16.87
C ASN A 99 -3.08 19.91 -16.35
N ARG A 100 -2.63 19.44 -15.18
CA ARG A 100 -1.35 19.87 -14.57
C ARG A 100 -0.21 18.84 -14.66
N MET A 101 -0.50 17.58 -15.02
CA MET A 101 0.45 16.47 -14.90
C MET A 101 1.76 16.67 -15.67
N THR A 102 1.74 17.38 -16.81
CA THR A 102 2.96 17.67 -17.58
C THR A 102 3.92 18.54 -16.77
N ASN A 103 3.42 19.63 -16.21
CA ASN A 103 4.19 20.59 -15.42
C ASN A 103 4.53 20.04 -14.03
N ASP A 104 3.62 19.29 -13.42
CA ASP A 104 3.78 18.97 -12.01
C ASP A 104 4.46 17.62 -11.79
N CYS A 105 4.30 16.66 -12.71
CA CYS A 105 4.70 15.26 -12.48
C CYS A 105 5.61 14.72 -13.58
N LEU A 106 5.17 14.72 -14.85
CA LEU A 106 5.91 14.13 -15.96
C LEU A 106 7.27 14.78 -16.18
N ARG A 107 7.43 16.08 -15.87
CA ARG A 107 8.74 16.75 -15.91
C ARG A 107 9.81 16.10 -15.05
N PHE A 108 9.40 15.42 -13.97
CA PHE A 108 10.31 14.70 -13.09
C PHE A 108 10.55 13.25 -13.53
N GLN A 109 10.05 12.90 -14.72
CA GLN A 109 10.29 11.65 -15.42
C GLN A 109 10.05 10.41 -14.53
N PRO A 110 8.89 10.24 -13.90
CA PRO A 110 8.61 9.03 -13.13
C PRO A 110 8.75 7.77 -14.02
N THR A 111 9.25 6.68 -13.46
CA THR A 111 9.34 5.38 -14.18
C THR A 111 8.14 4.49 -13.91
N ILE A 112 7.38 4.83 -12.87
CA ILE A 112 6.12 4.20 -12.49
C ILE A 112 5.25 5.23 -11.77
N ALA A 113 3.93 5.17 -11.98
CA ALA A 113 2.98 6.05 -11.32
C ALA A 113 1.75 5.29 -10.80
N THR A 114 1.17 5.78 -9.71
CA THR A 114 -0.13 5.34 -9.20
C THR A 114 -1.11 6.50 -9.18
N THR A 115 -2.38 6.25 -9.47
CA THR A 115 -3.47 7.23 -9.24
C THR A 115 -4.51 6.69 -8.27
N CYS A 116 -5.08 7.56 -7.43
CA CYS A 116 -6.24 7.27 -6.59
C CYS A 116 -7.24 8.43 -6.73
N TYR A 117 -8.11 8.36 -7.75
CA TYR A 117 -9.16 9.35 -8.03
C TYR A 117 -10.53 8.67 -8.08
N GLY A 118 -11.60 9.46 -7.96
CA GLY A 118 -12.97 8.96 -7.95
C GLY A 118 -13.82 9.60 -6.84
N MET A 119 -13.20 10.05 -5.74
CA MET A 119 -13.94 10.62 -4.61
C MET A 119 -14.56 11.98 -4.98
N ASN A 120 -13.83 12.88 -5.63
CA ASN A 120 -14.46 14.11 -6.15
C ASN A 120 -15.20 13.84 -7.46
N ASP A 121 -14.72 12.90 -8.27
CA ASP A 121 -15.27 12.58 -9.60
C ASP A 121 -16.68 11.98 -9.54
N HIS A 122 -17.05 11.28 -8.46
CA HIS A 122 -18.41 10.76 -8.27
C HIS A 122 -19.43 11.86 -7.90
N ARG A 123 -18.96 13.09 -7.64
CA ARG A 123 -19.76 14.29 -7.31
C ARG A 123 -20.66 14.15 -6.08
N TYR A 124 -20.45 13.13 -5.25
CA TYR A 124 -21.27 12.79 -4.09
C TYR A 124 -22.73 12.53 -4.47
N THR A 125 -22.98 11.92 -5.62
CA THR A 125 -24.33 11.59 -6.11
C THR A 125 -24.46 10.08 -6.38
N ALA A 126 -25.70 9.64 -6.68
CA ALA A 126 -25.91 8.37 -7.36
C ALA A 126 -25.18 8.31 -8.72
N TYR A 127 -24.92 7.10 -9.20
CA TYR A 127 -24.23 6.90 -10.47
C TYR A 127 -25.03 7.45 -11.65
N ASP A 128 -24.33 8.13 -12.55
CA ASP A 128 -24.82 8.56 -13.85
C ASP A 128 -23.79 8.16 -14.92
N ALA A 129 -24.29 7.66 -16.05
CA ALA A 129 -23.44 7.12 -17.12
C ALA A 129 -22.60 8.21 -17.81
N ALA A 130 -23.11 9.44 -17.92
CA ALA A 130 -22.33 10.54 -18.51
C ALA A 130 -21.15 10.93 -17.60
N ASN A 131 -21.38 10.98 -16.28
CA ASN A 131 -20.30 11.18 -15.31
C ASN A 131 -19.29 10.02 -15.32
N GLY A 132 -19.76 8.77 -15.38
CA GLY A 132 -18.90 7.59 -15.51
C GLY A 132 -18.03 7.63 -16.77
N LYS A 133 -18.58 8.06 -17.91
CA LYS A 133 -17.81 8.25 -19.15
C LYS A 133 -16.76 9.36 -18.99
N TRP A 134 -17.14 10.51 -18.44
CA TRP A 134 -16.19 11.61 -18.20
C TRP A 134 -15.03 11.17 -17.29
N TYR A 135 -15.31 10.42 -16.21
CA TYR A 135 -14.27 9.86 -15.36
C TYR A 135 -13.34 8.90 -16.13
N ARG A 136 -13.93 7.98 -16.93
CA ARG A 136 -13.19 7.04 -17.77
C ARG A 136 -12.24 7.75 -18.72
N ASP A 137 -12.74 8.71 -19.48
CA ASP A 137 -11.97 9.42 -20.52
C ASP A 137 -10.76 10.15 -19.90
N ASN A 138 -10.93 10.76 -18.72
CA ASN A 138 -9.85 11.45 -18.00
C ASN A 138 -8.78 10.48 -17.47
N GLN A 139 -9.19 9.39 -16.84
CA GLN A 139 -8.26 8.37 -16.35
C GLN A 139 -7.49 7.71 -17.50
N GLU A 140 -8.16 7.41 -18.61
CA GLU A 140 -7.53 6.87 -19.82
C GLU A 140 -6.48 7.83 -20.39
N ALA A 141 -6.79 9.13 -20.46
CA ALA A 141 -5.84 10.14 -20.92
C ALA A 141 -4.59 10.22 -20.04
N ILE A 142 -4.74 10.13 -18.71
CA ILE A 142 -3.62 10.07 -17.78
C ILE A 142 -2.78 8.82 -18.04
N ILE A 143 -3.39 7.63 -18.08
CA ILE A 143 -2.68 6.37 -18.34
C ILE A 143 -1.86 6.46 -19.63
N LYS A 144 -2.47 6.93 -20.72
CA LYS A 144 -1.82 7.07 -22.02
C LYS A 144 -0.65 8.05 -21.98
N ALA A 145 -0.76 9.16 -21.26
CA ALA A 145 0.34 10.12 -21.11
C ALA A 145 1.54 9.52 -20.36
N PHE A 146 1.32 8.78 -19.27
CA PHE A 146 2.42 8.10 -18.56
C PHE A 146 3.06 7.00 -19.40
N LYS A 147 2.26 6.21 -20.13
CA LYS A 147 2.79 5.21 -21.08
C LYS A 147 3.62 5.85 -22.17
N ALA A 148 3.17 6.97 -22.74
CA ALA A 148 3.91 7.74 -23.74
C ALA A 148 5.22 8.31 -23.18
N ALA A 149 5.26 8.64 -21.90
CA ALA A 149 6.48 9.05 -21.18
C ALA A 149 7.38 7.86 -20.76
N GLY A 150 7.03 6.61 -21.12
CA GLY A 150 7.79 5.41 -20.79
C GLY A 150 7.61 4.89 -19.37
N ALA A 151 6.60 5.39 -18.63
CA ALA A 151 6.31 4.96 -17.27
C ALA A 151 5.34 3.77 -17.23
N ARG A 152 5.58 2.83 -16.31
CA ARG A 152 4.55 1.86 -15.89
C ARG A 152 3.45 2.58 -15.12
N PHE A 153 2.28 1.97 -15.05
CA PHE A 153 1.14 2.60 -14.38
C PHE A 153 0.36 1.61 -13.53
N VAL A 154 -0.12 2.10 -12.39
CA VAL A 154 -1.05 1.40 -11.50
C VAL A 154 -2.28 2.31 -11.30
N ILE A 155 -3.41 1.92 -11.87
CA ILE A 155 -4.67 2.65 -11.65
C ILE A 155 -5.33 2.12 -10.36
N GLY A 156 -5.41 2.96 -9.34
CA GLY A 156 -6.18 2.70 -8.13
C GLY A 156 -7.63 3.13 -8.27
N SER A 157 -8.55 2.36 -7.69
CA SER A 157 -9.93 2.79 -7.48
C SER A 157 -10.03 3.87 -6.40
N PRO A 158 -11.14 4.61 -6.28
CA PRO A 158 -11.39 5.39 -5.08
C PRO A 158 -11.59 4.49 -3.85
N GLY A 159 -11.59 5.09 -2.66
CA GLY A 159 -12.10 4.46 -1.43
C GLY A 159 -13.64 4.49 -1.36
N CYS A 160 -14.19 4.06 -0.22
CA CYS A 160 -15.63 4.15 0.07
C CYS A 160 -15.98 5.43 0.86
N VAL A 161 -17.26 5.76 0.95
CA VAL A 161 -17.78 6.76 1.90
C VAL A 161 -18.41 6.12 3.12
N GLY A 162 -18.35 6.83 4.25
CA GLY A 162 -19.01 6.43 5.49
C GLY A 162 -20.53 6.65 5.49
N PRO A 163 -21.21 6.48 6.64
CA PRO A 163 -22.68 6.48 6.73
C PRO A 163 -23.35 7.80 6.34
N LYS A 164 -22.67 8.93 6.50
CA LYS A 164 -23.24 10.26 6.22
C LYS A 164 -22.17 11.26 5.79
N VAL A 165 -22.22 11.68 4.53
CA VAL A 165 -21.41 12.79 4.01
C VAL A 165 -22.20 14.10 4.21
N PRO A 166 -21.77 15.03 5.07
CA PRO A 166 -22.59 16.17 5.49
C PRO A 166 -23.05 17.11 4.36
N TRP A 167 -22.30 17.18 3.28
CA TRP A 167 -22.56 18.05 2.13
C TRP A 167 -23.29 17.36 0.97
N SER A 168 -23.62 16.06 1.09
CA SER A 168 -24.36 15.33 0.07
C SER A 168 -25.84 15.24 0.39
N LYS A 169 -26.68 15.28 -0.66
CA LYS A 169 -28.10 14.94 -0.59
C LYS A 169 -28.38 13.46 -0.89
N SER A 170 -27.43 12.74 -1.48
CA SER A 170 -27.55 11.31 -1.79
C SER A 170 -27.29 10.45 -0.56
N GLY A 171 -27.92 9.27 -0.54
CA GLY A 171 -27.67 8.28 0.52
C GLY A 171 -26.27 7.68 0.42
N SER A 172 -25.71 7.23 1.55
CA SER A 172 -24.40 6.56 1.59
C SER A 172 -24.34 5.34 0.67
N GLU A 173 -25.41 4.55 0.60
CA GLU A 173 -25.48 3.39 -0.30
C GLU A 173 -25.40 3.82 -1.78
N GLU A 174 -26.12 4.86 -2.19
CA GLU A 174 -26.10 5.36 -3.58
C GLU A 174 -24.72 5.87 -3.99
N MET A 175 -24.05 6.61 -3.09
CA MET A 175 -22.69 7.08 -3.31
C MET A 175 -21.70 5.91 -3.39
N ASN A 176 -21.81 4.91 -2.51
CA ASN A 176 -20.95 3.73 -2.55
C ASN A 176 -21.22 2.85 -3.79
N LEU A 177 -22.46 2.74 -4.27
CA LEU A 177 -22.77 2.08 -5.55
C LEU A 177 -22.11 2.82 -6.73
N ASN A 178 -22.13 4.16 -6.72
CA ASN A 178 -21.41 4.96 -7.71
C ASN A 178 -19.89 4.72 -7.65
N LEU A 179 -19.29 4.76 -6.46
CA LEU A 179 -17.85 4.48 -6.28
C LEU A 179 -17.47 3.05 -6.69
N CYS A 180 -18.37 2.08 -6.48
CA CYS A 180 -18.20 0.71 -6.97
C CYS A 180 -18.18 0.65 -8.51
N GLU A 181 -19.04 1.42 -9.18
CA GLU A 181 -19.01 1.52 -10.65
C GLU A 181 -17.76 2.25 -11.15
N LEU A 182 -17.29 3.31 -10.48
CA LEU A 182 -16.02 3.96 -10.82
C LEU A 182 -14.82 3.01 -10.61
N ARG A 183 -14.83 2.20 -9.54
CA ARG A 183 -13.86 1.10 -9.33
C ARG A 183 -13.89 0.12 -10.51
N ASN A 184 -15.07 -0.31 -10.94
CA ASN A 184 -15.21 -1.21 -12.09
C ASN A 184 -14.70 -0.58 -13.40
N ILE A 185 -14.87 0.73 -13.59
CA ILE A 185 -14.27 1.47 -14.70
C ILE A 185 -12.74 1.45 -14.64
N CYS A 186 -12.14 1.67 -13.46
CA CYS A 186 -10.69 1.55 -13.29
C CYS A 186 -10.17 0.17 -13.66
N LEU A 187 -10.88 -0.89 -13.26
CA LEU A 187 -10.51 -2.26 -13.61
C LEU A 187 -10.62 -2.51 -15.13
N ASP A 188 -11.70 -2.04 -15.77
CA ASP A 188 -11.84 -2.16 -17.23
C ASP A 188 -10.71 -1.42 -17.96
N LEU A 189 -10.34 -0.22 -17.50
CA LEU A 189 -9.21 0.54 -18.05
C LEU A 189 -7.87 -0.18 -17.82
N ALA A 190 -7.68 -0.79 -16.65
CA ALA A 190 -6.48 -1.57 -16.36
C ALA A 190 -6.30 -2.72 -17.37
N GLN A 191 -7.39 -3.44 -17.66
CA GLN A 191 -7.41 -4.50 -18.67
C GLN A 191 -7.18 -3.95 -20.08
N GLN A 192 -7.90 -2.89 -20.47
CA GLN A 192 -7.81 -2.29 -21.80
C GLN A 192 -6.41 -1.73 -22.09
N GLU A 193 -5.83 -1.01 -21.13
CA GLU A 193 -4.55 -0.34 -21.30
C GLU A 193 -3.36 -1.23 -20.90
N ASN A 194 -3.62 -2.46 -20.47
CA ASN A 194 -2.62 -3.41 -19.96
C ASN A 194 -1.74 -2.79 -18.86
N VAL A 195 -2.39 -2.21 -17.87
CA VAL A 195 -1.76 -1.63 -16.67
C VAL A 195 -2.29 -2.34 -15.42
N VAL A 196 -1.64 -2.13 -14.27
CA VAL A 196 -2.03 -2.82 -13.05
C VAL A 196 -3.19 -2.10 -12.36
N PHE A 197 -4.11 -2.86 -11.77
CA PHE A 197 -5.22 -2.35 -10.96
C PHE A 197 -4.91 -2.48 -9.46
N ALA A 198 -5.15 -1.41 -8.69
CA ALA A 198 -5.15 -1.45 -7.23
C ALA A 198 -6.58 -1.25 -6.70
N ASP A 199 -7.14 -2.28 -6.09
CA ASP A 199 -8.49 -2.23 -5.53
C ASP A 199 -8.50 -1.64 -4.12
N VAL A 200 -8.85 -0.36 -4.01
CA VAL A 200 -8.98 0.34 -2.73
C VAL A 200 -10.41 0.28 -2.21
N PHE A 201 -11.40 0.35 -3.12
CA PHE A 201 -12.81 0.50 -2.78
C PHE A 201 -13.31 -0.71 -1.99
N TRP A 202 -13.12 -1.91 -2.55
CA TRP A 202 -13.76 -3.10 -1.99
C TRP A 202 -13.19 -3.50 -0.63
N PRO A 203 -11.85 -3.47 -0.40
CA PRO A 203 -11.30 -3.68 0.93
C PRO A 203 -11.75 -2.61 1.93
N MET A 204 -11.78 -1.33 1.55
CA MET A 204 -12.23 -0.28 2.48
C MET A 204 -13.70 -0.47 2.89
N LEU A 205 -14.59 -0.76 1.94
CA LEU A 205 -16.00 -0.95 2.24
C LEU A 205 -16.24 -2.19 3.14
N THR A 206 -15.67 -3.33 2.78
CA THR A 206 -15.89 -4.59 3.50
C THR A 206 -15.21 -4.63 4.86
N LEU A 207 -13.98 -4.12 4.98
CA LEU A 207 -13.28 -4.02 6.26
C LEU A 207 -13.87 -2.93 7.14
N GLY A 208 -14.40 -1.84 6.56
CA GLY A 208 -15.16 -0.84 7.30
C GLY A 208 -16.38 -1.43 7.98
N TRP A 209 -17.18 -2.17 7.21
CA TRP A 209 -18.34 -2.88 7.75
C TRP A 209 -17.93 -3.88 8.84
N LYS A 210 -16.89 -4.69 8.60
CA LYS A 210 -16.36 -5.62 9.61
C LYS A 210 -15.96 -4.88 10.90
N ALA A 211 -15.19 -3.81 10.78
CA ALA A 211 -14.73 -3.01 11.92
C ALA A 211 -15.89 -2.38 12.70
N THR A 212 -16.93 -1.89 12.02
CA THR A 212 -18.12 -1.36 12.72
C THR A 212 -18.86 -2.42 13.53
N ASN A 213 -18.86 -3.67 13.08
CA ASN A 213 -19.48 -4.79 13.80
C ASN A 213 -18.59 -5.34 14.93
N GLU A 214 -17.26 -5.36 14.75
CA GLU A 214 -16.32 -5.91 15.73
C GLU A 214 -15.83 -4.90 16.77
N PHE A 215 -15.58 -3.65 16.36
CA PHE A 215 -14.99 -2.59 17.20
C PHE A 215 -16.01 -1.52 17.62
N GLY A 216 -17.14 -1.43 16.91
CA GLY A 216 -18.30 -0.63 17.29
C GLY A 216 -18.69 0.42 16.25
N ALA A 217 -19.94 0.88 16.33
CA ALA A 217 -20.58 1.74 15.32
C ALA A 217 -19.90 3.12 15.11
N GLN A 218 -19.02 3.56 16.02
CA GLN A 218 -18.27 4.81 15.87
C GLN A 218 -16.97 4.66 15.07
N TYR A 219 -16.57 3.43 14.73
CA TYR A 219 -15.40 3.16 13.92
C TYR A 219 -15.61 3.66 12.49
N ALA A 220 -14.75 4.55 12.03
CA ALA A 220 -14.92 5.30 10.79
C ALA A 220 -13.74 5.06 9.85
N ILE A 221 -13.73 3.93 9.13
CA ILE A 221 -12.66 3.60 8.17
C ILE A 221 -12.50 4.67 7.09
N ALA A 222 -13.60 5.32 6.70
CA ALA A 222 -13.65 6.40 5.71
C ALA A 222 -13.45 7.79 6.34
N GLY A 223 -13.14 7.88 7.63
CA GLY A 223 -13.01 9.15 8.34
C GLY A 223 -14.29 9.61 9.03
N LYS A 224 -14.13 10.50 10.02
CA LYS A 224 -15.24 11.06 10.81
C LYS A 224 -16.16 11.97 9.99
N ASP A 225 -15.68 12.52 8.88
CA ASP A 225 -16.48 13.25 7.90
C ASP A 225 -17.04 12.37 6.77
N ALA A 226 -16.88 11.04 6.91
CA ALA A 226 -17.26 10.01 5.96
C ALA A 226 -16.51 10.03 4.62
N VAL A 227 -15.43 10.81 4.48
CA VAL A 227 -14.67 10.97 3.23
C VAL A 227 -13.16 10.82 3.41
N HIS A 228 -12.57 11.40 4.47
CA HIS A 228 -11.12 11.46 4.68
C HIS A 228 -10.65 10.48 5.77
N PRO A 229 -10.07 9.32 5.39
CA PRO A 229 -9.68 8.29 6.35
C PRO A 229 -8.65 8.76 7.38
N GLY A 230 -8.68 8.12 8.55
CA GLY A 230 -7.59 8.11 9.52
C GLY A 230 -6.52 7.06 9.18
N TRP A 231 -5.56 6.85 10.07
CA TRP A 231 -4.44 5.92 9.82
C TRP A 231 -4.85 4.48 9.51
N ALA A 232 -5.95 3.97 10.07
CA ALA A 232 -6.40 2.62 9.79
C ALA A 232 -6.87 2.46 8.34
N GLY A 233 -7.69 3.40 7.86
CA GLY A 233 -8.16 3.41 6.47
C GLY A 233 -7.02 3.65 5.48
N HIS A 234 -6.09 4.58 5.79
CA HIS A 234 -4.89 4.79 4.98
C HIS A 234 -3.98 3.56 4.91
N LEU A 235 -3.93 2.72 5.95
CA LEU A 235 -3.22 1.46 5.87
C LEU A 235 -3.93 0.45 4.96
N VAL A 236 -5.27 0.39 4.96
CA VAL A 236 -6.02 -0.44 4.00
C VAL A 236 -5.70 0.00 2.57
N MET A 237 -5.67 1.32 2.32
CA MET A 237 -5.27 1.88 1.02
C MET A 237 -3.83 1.49 0.65
N ALA A 238 -2.87 1.68 1.56
CA ALA A 238 -1.48 1.32 1.33
C ALA A 238 -1.32 -0.17 1.03
N THR A 239 -2.05 -1.04 1.73
CA THR A 239 -2.09 -2.50 1.51
C THR A 239 -2.55 -2.84 0.09
N ALA A 240 -3.58 -2.16 -0.42
CA ALA A 240 -4.04 -2.34 -1.80
C ALA A 240 -2.96 -1.98 -2.84
N PHE A 241 -2.25 -0.86 -2.64
CA PHE A 241 -1.18 -0.44 -3.53
C PHE A 241 0.08 -1.31 -3.41
N LEU A 242 0.50 -1.70 -2.20
CA LEU A 242 1.61 -2.63 -2.01
C LEU A 242 1.34 -3.98 -2.68
N LYS A 243 0.09 -4.47 -2.57
CA LYS A 243 -0.36 -5.66 -3.30
C LYS A 243 -0.24 -5.45 -4.81
N ALA A 244 -0.79 -4.37 -5.35
CA ALA A 244 -0.74 -4.07 -6.78
C ALA A 244 0.70 -3.91 -7.31
N LEU A 245 1.60 -3.31 -6.53
CA LEU A 245 3.02 -3.19 -6.85
C LEU A 245 3.77 -4.53 -6.76
N GLY A 246 3.11 -5.60 -6.30
CA GLY A 246 3.64 -6.96 -6.27
C GLY A 246 4.62 -7.23 -5.14
N LEU A 247 4.56 -6.44 -4.05
CA LEU A 247 5.37 -6.68 -2.87
C LEU A 247 4.83 -7.94 -2.18
N ASP A 248 5.73 -8.87 -1.84
CA ASP A 248 5.34 -10.15 -1.26
C ASP A 248 5.54 -10.19 0.26
N GLY A 249 6.28 -9.25 0.86
CA GLY A 249 6.52 -9.15 2.29
C GLY A 249 7.50 -10.14 2.89
N ASP A 250 8.30 -10.84 2.08
CA ASP A 250 9.38 -11.67 2.61
C ASP A 250 10.57 -10.80 3.04
N LEU A 251 10.71 -10.63 4.35
CA LEU A 251 11.78 -9.85 4.94
C LEU A 251 13.00 -10.70 5.30
N GLY A 252 12.93 -12.03 5.11
CA GLY A 252 14.01 -12.95 5.42
C GLY A 252 13.70 -13.87 6.60
N THR A 253 14.60 -14.83 6.77
CA THR A 253 14.50 -15.86 7.80
C THR A 253 15.83 -15.94 8.56
N ILE A 254 15.72 -15.99 9.88
CA ILE A 254 16.79 -16.26 10.83
C ILE A 254 16.55 -17.68 11.35
N THR A 255 17.53 -18.57 11.17
CA THR A 255 17.44 -19.97 11.62
C THR A 255 18.50 -20.23 12.69
N VAL A 256 18.09 -20.81 13.82
CA VAL A 256 18.97 -21.25 14.90
C VAL A 256 18.84 -22.76 15.08
N ASP A 257 19.95 -23.47 15.11
CA ASP A 257 20.04 -24.87 15.52
C ASP A 257 20.65 -24.91 16.93
N LEU A 258 19.81 -25.17 17.94
CA LEU A 258 20.22 -25.10 19.34
C LEU A 258 21.14 -26.26 19.74
N ALA A 259 20.91 -27.47 19.20
CA ALA A 259 21.73 -28.63 19.53
C ALA A 259 23.15 -28.52 18.97
N ASN A 260 23.29 -27.96 17.77
CA ASN A 260 24.58 -27.82 17.10
C ASN A 260 25.26 -26.46 17.35
N ASN A 261 24.60 -25.55 18.08
CA ASN A 261 25.05 -24.18 18.31
C ASN A 261 25.42 -23.45 16.99
N GLN A 262 24.53 -23.54 16.00
CA GLN A 262 24.70 -22.91 14.69
C GLN A 262 23.55 -21.96 14.38
N ALA A 263 23.82 -20.90 13.64
CA ALA A 263 22.78 -20.02 13.13
C ALA A 263 23.11 -19.56 11.71
N THR A 264 22.05 -19.32 10.95
CA THR A 264 22.10 -18.74 9.60
C THR A 264 21.03 -17.66 9.48
N ALA A 265 21.25 -16.68 8.63
CA ALA A 265 20.28 -15.65 8.32
C ALA A 265 20.34 -15.29 6.84
N GLY A 266 19.20 -14.92 6.27
CA GLY A 266 19.08 -14.49 4.86
C GLY A 266 18.11 -13.32 4.73
N GLY A 267 18.03 -12.70 3.55
CA GLY A 267 17.12 -11.57 3.30
C GLY A 267 17.61 -10.21 3.80
N GLY A 268 18.93 -10.02 3.91
CA GLY A 268 19.52 -8.77 4.44
C GLY A 268 19.89 -8.84 5.93
N HIS A 269 19.93 -10.05 6.48
CA HIS A 269 20.29 -10.33 7.87
C HIS A 269 21.60 -11.12 7.94
N GLU A 270 22.49 -10.74 8.85
CA GLU A 270 23.81 -11.33 9.05
C GLU A 270 23.95 -11.79 10.51
N VAL A 271 24.28 -13.07 10.71
CA VAL A 271 24.59 -13.60 12.04
C VAL A 271 25.97 -13.09 12.46
N ILE A 272 26.02 -12.43 13.62
CA ILE A 272 27.28 -11.94 14.21
C ILE A 272 27.82 -12.95 15.22
N SER A 273 26.95 -13.48 16.09
CA SER A 273 27.33 -14.47 17.09
C SER A 273 26.11 -15.25 17.57
N LEU A 274 26.35 -16.49 18.02
CA LEU A 274 25.42 -17.30 18.78
C LEU A 274 26.17 -17.88 19.98
N LYS A 275 25.69 -17.58 21.19
CA LYS A 275 26.26 -18.13 22.43
C LYS A 275 25.15 -18.34 23.44
N ASP A 276 25.07 -19.53 24.01
CA ASP A 276 24.14 -19.87 25.11
C ASP A 276 22.68 -19.49 24.81
N GLY A 277 22.22 -19.70 23.57
CA GLY A 277 20.86 -19.35 23.12
C GLY A 277 20.65 -17.84 22.85
N GLU A 278 21.69 -17.02 22.99
CA GLU A 278 21.70 -15.60 22.64
C GLU A 278 22.30 -15.39 21.25
N LEU A 279 21.45 -15.01 20.29
CA LEU A 279 21.82 -14.73 18.90
C LEU A 279 21.92 -13.22 18.68
N THR A 280 23.10 -12.75 18.24
CA THR A 280 23.28 -11.37 17.76
C THR A 280 23.21 -11.34 16.23
N VAL A 281 22.36 -10.47 15.68
CA VAL A 281 22.13 -10.32 14.23
C VAL A 281 22.29 -8.86 13.83
N LYS A 282 22.99 -8.61 12.73
CA LYS A 282 23.01 -7.29 12.07
C LYS A 282 22.06 -7.31 10.88
N SER A 283 21.12 -6.37 10.85
CA SER A 283 20.01 -6.36 9.90
C SER A 283 20.01 -5.09 9.05
N ARG A 284 19.93 -5.28 7.73
CA ARG A 284 19.82 -4.24 6.69
C ARG A 284 18.45 -4.28 5.99
N ARG A 285 17.48 -4.95 6.59
CA ARG A 285 16.08 -4.94 6.19
C ARG A 285 15.25 -4.89 7.47
N TYR A 286 14.31 -3.96 7.54
CA TYR A 286 13.50 -3.78 8.74
C TYR A 286 12.15 -4.46 8.58
N PRO A 287 11.55 -4.99 9.66
CA PRO A 287 10.10 -5.08 9.72
C PRO A 287 9.47 -3.70 9.64
N PHE A 288 8.23 -3.63 9.17
CA PHE A 288 7.40 -2.45 9.26
C PHE A 288 6.96 -2.27 10.72
N CYS A 289 7.43 -1.20 11.35
CA CYS A 289 7.21 -0.92 12.78
C CYS A 289 6.12 0.13 12.96
N ALA A 290 4.86 -0.31 13.09
CA ALA A 290 3.78 0.61 13.41
C ALA A 290 3.88 1.12 14.86
N PRO A 291 3.70 2.43 15.11
CA PRO A 291 3.59 2.97 16.46
C PRO A 291 2.58 2.20 17.31
N THR A 292 2.81 2.15 18.63
CA THR A 292 1.83 1.60 19.56
C THR A 292 0.51 2.37 19.46
N GLY A 293 -0.60 1.65 19.59
CA GLY A 293 -1.93 2.21 19.43
C GLY A 293 -3.00 1.15 19.65
N ASP A 294 -4.19 1.57 20.03
CA ASP A 294 -5.34 0.69 20.21
C ASP A 294 -5.78 0.13 18.84
N VAL A 295 -5.95 -1.19 18.76
CA VAL A 295 -6.43 -1.86 17.54
C VAL A 295 -7.88 -1.51 17.20
N LYS A 296 -8.61 -0.88 18.12
CA LYS A 296 -9.98 -0.39 17.93
C LYS A 296 -10.06 1.10 17.54
N ASP A 297 -8.93 1.80 17.51
CA ASP A 297 -8.87 3.21 17.09
C ASP A 297 -8.69 3.31 15.57
N ASP A 298 -9.67 3.89 14.87
CA ASP A 298 -9.61 4.11 13.41
C ASP A 298 -8.49 5.08 12.98
N ASN A 299 -7.88 5.77 13.94
CA ASN A 299 -6.70 6.59 13.73
C ASN A 299 -5.40 5.93 14.22
N ALA A 300 -5.37 4.61 14.41
CA ALA A 300 -4.15 3.84 14.65
C ALA A 300 -3.75 2.97 13.45
N ILE A 301 -2.48 3.01 13.05
CA ILE A 301 -1.94 2.11 12.00
C ILE A 301 -2.17 0.65 12.39
N ARG A 302 -1.97 0.28 13.66
CA ARG A 302 -2.20 -1.08 14.16
C ARG A 302 -3.63 -1.57 13.99
N SER A 303 -4.62 -0.66 14.02
CA SER A 303 -6.01 -1.04 13.77
C SER A 303 -6.21 -1.52 12.33
N GLY A 304 -5.67 -0.79 11.35
CA GLY A 304 -5.67 -1.25 9.96
C GLY A 304 -4.88 -2.56 9.77
N MET A 305 -3.79 -2.77 10.52
CA MET A 305 -3.00 -4.02 10.44
C MET A 305 -3.80 -5.20 10.98
N ALA A 306 -4.63 -5.00 12.01
CA ALA A 306 -5.50 -6.02 12.59
C ALA A 306 -6.71 -6.34 11.69
N LEU A 307 -7.19 -5.36 10.91
CA LEU A 307 -8.27 -5.55 9.94
C LEU A 307 -7.82 -6.27 8.67
N THR A 308 -6.55 -6.11 8.28
CA THR A 308 -5.97 -6.67 7.06
C THR A 308 -5.10 -7.90 7.37
N ASP A 309 -4.56 -8.53 6.32
CA ASP A 309 -3.53 -9.56 6.42
C ASP A 309 -2.11 -8.96 6.43
N PHE A 310 -1.93 -7.70 6.88
CA PHE A 310 -0.68 -6.96 6.65
C PHE A 310 0.56 -7.66 7.21
N ASN A 311 0.50 -8.21 8.43
CA ASN A 311 1.67 -8.88 9.00
C ASN A 311 2.01 -10.19 8.27
N SER A 312 1.00 -11.00 7.94
CA SER A 312 1.22 -12.26 7.23
C SER A 312 1.53 -12.03 5.74
N ARG A 313 1.18 -10.89 5.16
CA ARG A 313 1.42 -10.60 3.74
C ARG A 313 2.61 -9.69 3.47
N PHE A 314 2.86 -8.67 4.27
CA PHE A 314 3.86 -7.63 3.96
C PHE A 314 5.00 -7.55 4.97
N ASN A 315 4.90 -8.22 6.12
CA ASN A 315 5.80 -7.98 7.24
C ASN A 315 6.33 -9.27 7.86
N ARG A 316 6.89 -10.18 7.05
CA ARG A 316 7.35 -11.50 7.53
C ARG A 316 8.86 -11.53 7.75
N LEU A 317 9.28 -11.24 8.99
CA LEU A 317 10.64 -11.52 9.46
C LEU A 317 10.61 -12.78 10.33
N ARG A 318 11.07 -13.91 9.81
CA ARG A 318 10.85 -15.22 10.45
C ARG A 318 12.01 -15.64 11.35
N LEU A 319 11.68 -16.23 12.50
CA LEU A 319 12.59 -16.99 13.34
C LEU A 319 12.22 -18.47 13.28
N VAL A 320 13.18 -19.32 12.88
CA VAL A 320 13.06 -20.78 12.91
C VAL A 320 14.06 -21.34 13.92
N VAL A 321 13.62 -22.19 14.84
CA VAL A 321 14.50 -22.86 15.80
C VAL A 321 14.41 -24.36 15.62
N LYS A 322 15.55 -24.99 15.34
CA LYS A 322 15.68 -26.44 15.10
C LYS A 322 16.36 -27.12 16.28
N ASN A 323 16.12 -28.43 16.40
CA ASN A 323 16.76 -29.31 17.37
C ASN A 323 16.72 -28.75 18.80
N ALA A 324 15.54 -28.26 19.20
CA ALA A 324 15.31 -27.63 20.48
C ALA A 324 14.86 -28.71 21.49
N PRO A 325 15.70 -29.10 22.47
CA PRO A 325 15.42 -30.26 23.34
C PRO A 325 14.30 -30.03 24.37
N ALA A 326 14.00 -28.79 24.77
CA ALA A 326 12.91 -28.49 25.68
C ALA A 326 11.57 -28.43 24.92
N LYS A 327 10.46 -28.64 25.63
CA LYS A 327 9.12 -28.55 25.02
C LYS A 327 8.72 -27.11 24.70
N GLU A 328 9.15 -26.17 25.54
CA GLU A 328 8.83 -24.75 25.43
C GLU A 328 10.07 -23.90 25.61
N TYR A 329 10.04 -22.74 24.97
CA TYR A 329 11.09 -21.74 25.04
C TYR A 329 10.50 -20.37 25.29
N ARG A 330 11.20 -19.57 26.10
CA ARG A 330 11.02 -18.14 26.15
C ARG A 330 11.88 -17.53 25.05
N VAL A 331 11.25 -16.79 24.14
CA VAL A 331 11.94 -15.97 23.14
C VAL A 331 11.84 -14.51 23.56
N THR A 332 12.99 -13.84 23.66
CA THR A 332 13.09 -12.41 23.97
C THR A 332 13.65 -11.67 22.77
N TRP A 333 12.97 -10.62 22.33
CA TRP A 333 13.42 -9.76 21.23
C TRP A 333 13.08 -8.30 21.55
N GLY A 334 14.12 -7.45 21.56
CA GLY A 334 13.99 -6.11 22.14
C GLY A 334 13.70 -6.17 23.63
N GLY A 335 12.66 -5.46 24.08
CA GLY A 335 12.23 -5.42 25.49
C GLY A 335 11.12 -6.42 25.84
N GLU A 336 10.66 -7.23 24.90
CA GLU A 336 9.51 -8.13 25.07
C GLU A 336 9.94 -9.60 25.07
N SER A 337 9.25 -10.42 25.87
CA SER A 337 9.42 -11.87 25.93
C SER A 337 8.10 -12.61 25.72
N LYS A 338 8.11 -13.66 24.92
CA LYS A 338 6.95 -14.56 24.69
C LYS A 338 7.36 -16.03 24.82
N THR A 339 6.40 -16.89 25.17
CA THR A 339 6.62 -18.35 25.23
C THR A 339 6.09 -19.00 23.96
N PHE A 340 6.85 -19.93 23.40
CA PHE A 340 6.48 -20.73 22.24
C PHE A 340 6.83 -22.20 22.47
N THR A 341 6.08 -23.12 21.86
CA THR A 341 6.47 -24.53 21.83
C THR A 341 7.62 -24.76 20.86
N ALA A 342 8.38 -25.84 21.06
CA ALA A 342 9.40 -26.25 20.11
C ALA A 342 8.81 -26.49 18.70
N GLU A 343 7.58 -26.99 18.57
CA GLU A 343 6.95 -27.17 17.25
C GLU A 343 6.62 -25.83 16.58
N GLN A 344 6.15 -24.83 17.33
CA GLN A 344 5.89 -23.49 16.80
C GLN A 344 7.19 -22.85 16.28
N LEU A 345 8.28 -22.96 17.05
CA LEU A 345 9.57 -22.42 16.65
C LEU A 345 10.19 -23.19 15.49
N ALA A 346 10.03 -24.52 15.43
CA ALA A 346 10.49 -25.33 14.31
C ALA A 346 9.72 -25.02 13.02
N SER A 347 8.40 -24.75 13.13
CA SER A 347 7.56 -24.31 12.01
C SER A 347 7.92 -22.89 11.55
N GLY A 348 8.38 -22.05 12.48
CA GLY A 348 8.90 -20.71 12.27
C GLY A 348 7.87 -19.62 12.56
N ILE A 349 8.16 -18.76 13.54
CA ILE A 349 7.30 -17.65 13.97
C ILE A 349 7.63 -16.37 13.19
N ASN A 350 6.65 -15.47 12.99
CA ASN A 350 6.89 -14.15 12.44
C ASN A 350 7.18 -13.15 13.57
N LEU A 351 8.45 -12.76 13.75
CA LEU A 351 8.87 -11.85 14.81
C LEU A 351 8.07 -10.53 14.80
N ALA A 352 7.81 -9.96 13.62
CA ALA A 352 7.09 -8.70 13.51
C ALA A 352 5.58 -8.80 13.84
N ALA A 353 5.01 -10.00 13.75
CA ALA A 353 3.63 -10.25 14.20
C ALA A 353 3.56 -10.56 15.70
N GLU A 354 4.58 -11.25 16.21
CA GLU A 354 4.61 -11.69 17.60
C GLU A 354 5.02 -10.60 18.57
N PHE A 355 5.93 -9.69 18.19
CA PHE A 355 6.45 -8.69 19.11
C PHE A 355 5.94 -7.30 18.73
N SER A 356 5.31 -6.66 19.70
CA SER A 356 4.62 -5.39 19.49
C SER A 356 5.59 -4.21 19.55
N VAL A 357 6.72 -4.37 20.22
CA VAL A 357 7.83 -3.42 20.26
C VAL A 357 9.07 -4.15 19.78
N THR A 358 9.76 -3.56 18.81
CA THR A 358 10.90 -4.21 18.16
C THR A 358 12.19 -3.41 18.37
N PRO A 359 13.38 -4.05 18.25
CA PRO A 359 14.65 -3.32 18.20
C PRO A 359 14.78 -2.29 17.05
N PHE A 360 13.86 -2.32 16.09
CA PHE A 360 13.87 -1.47 14.90
C PHE A 360 13.07 -0.18 15.07
N ASP A 361 12.19 -0.09 16.07
CA ASP A 361 11.15 0.95 16.15
C ASP A 361 11.73 2.37 16.10
N THR A 362 12.81 2.63 16.85
CA THR A 362 13.46 3.95 16.85
C THR A 362 14.09 4.26 15.49
N ALA A 363 14.72 3.28 14.83
CA ALA A 363 15.34 3.49 13.52
C ALA A 363 14.28 3.67 12.42
N PHE A 364 13.24 2.85 12.45
CA PHE A 364 12.10 2.96 11.54
C PHE A 364 11.40 4.31 11.67
N LYS A 365 11.15 4.79 12.90
CA LYS A 365 10.56 6.11 13.16
C LYS A 365 11.36 7.25 12.54
N ARG A 366 12.70 7.20 12.58
CA ARG A 366 13.54 8.24 11.95
C ARG A 366 13.39 8.28 10.43
N VAL A 367 13.32 7.12 9.78
CA VAL A 367 13.05 7.00 8.34
C VAL A 367 11.67 7.58 8.03
N ASP A 368 10.65 7.15 8.77
CA ASP A 368 9.27 7.57 8.58
C ASP A 368 9.07 9.09 8.77
N GLU A 369 9.73 9.69 9.76
CA GLU A 369 9.73 11.15 9.95
C GLU A 369 10.45 11.90 8.83
N ALA A 370 11.54 11.36 8.29
CA ALA A 370 12.23 11.93 7.14
C ALA A 370 11.34 11.91 5.89
N VAL A 371 10.62 10.81 5.66
CA VAL A 371 9.58 10.69 4.61
C VAL A 371 8.51 11.76 4.80
N GLY A 372 7.97 11.89 6.02
CA GLY A 372 6.95 12.89 6.33
C GLY A 372 7.39 14.33 6.05
N ARG A 373 8.62 14.70 6.45
CA ARG A 373 9.20 16.03 6.16
C ARG A 373 9.33 16.29 4.65
N LYS A 374 9.88 15.31 3.91
CA LYS A 374 10.02 15.42 2.44
C LYS A 374 8.65 15.57 1.77
N GLN A 375 7.69 14.69 2.06
CA GLN A 375 6.37 14.76 1.43
C GLN A 375 5.63 16.05 1.80
N GLY A 376 5.81 16.58 3.02
CA GLY A 376 5.30 17.89 3.41
C GLY A 376 5.86 19.03 2.54
N TYR A 377 7.16 18.99 2.23
CA TYR A 377 7.76 19.94 1.29
C TYR A 377 7.26 19.75 -0.15
N GLU A 378 7.05 18.51 -0.61
CA GLU A 378 6.51 18.22 -1.95
C GLU A 378 5.12 18.85 -2.15
N THR A 379 4.25 18.84 -1.13
CA THR A 379 2.96 19.58 -1.19
C THR A 379 3.19 21.09 -1.35
N LYS A 380 4.09 21.69 -0.56
CA LYS A 380 4.41 23.13 -0.67
C LYS A 380 4.99 23.46 -2.04
N GLN A 381 5.92 22.65 -2.54
CA GLN A 381 6.57 22.81 -3.83
C GLN A 381 5.53 22.89 -4.94
N VAL A 382 4.64 21.90 -5.02
CA VAL A 382 3.64 21.86 -6.08
C VAL A 382 2.55 22.91 -5.83
N LYS A 383 1.82 22.86 -4.71
CA LYS A 383 0.62 23.68 -4.53
C LYS A 383 0.91 25.16 -4.34
N SER A 384 2.00 25.51 -3.67
CA SER A 384 2.28 26.90 -3.30
C SER A 384 3.29 27.57 -4.20
N LEU A 385 4.33 26.85 -4.67
CA LEU A 385 5.40 27.48 -5.43
C LEU A 385 5.17 27.35 -6.94
N PHE A 386 4.83 26.16 -7.46
CA PHE A 386 4.56 26.00 -8.90
C PHE A 386 3.28 26.70 -9.32
N HIS A 387 2.25 26.64 -8.47
CA HIS A 387 0.95 27.29 -8.73
C HIS A 387 0.82 28.64 -7.99
N GLY A 388 1.93 29.20 -7.50
CA GLY A 388 1.98 30.52 -6.85
C GLY A 388 2.60 31.60 -7.74
N GLU A 389 2.93 32.73 -7.12
CA GLU A 389 3.53 33.88 -7.81
C GLU A 389 4.87 33.53 -8.44
N GLU A 390 5.73 32.77 -7.73
CA GLU A 390 7.06 32.39 -8.22
C GLU A 390 6.96 31.56 -9.50
N GLY A 391 6.10 30.53 -9.51
CA GLY A 391 5.87 29.68 -10.68
C GLY A 391 5.21 30.40 -11.84
N ALA A 392 4.35 31.40 -11.57
CA ALA A 392 3.74 32.24 -12.58
C ALA A 392 4.74 33.20 -13.24
N VAL A 393 5.72 33.69 -12.47
CA VAL A 393 6.79 34.56 -12.98
C VAL A 393 7.83 33.75 -13.78
N ASP A 394 8.37 32.69 -13.20
CA ASP A 394 9.36 31.82 -13.85
C ASP A 394 9.27 30.39 -13.30
N MET A 395 8.56 29.54 -14.04
CA MET A 395 8.37 28.14 -13.67
C MET A 395 9.69 27.36 -13.63
N GLU A 396 10.61 27.57 -14.57
CA GLU A 396 11.82 26.78 -14.67
C GLU A 396 12.82 27.15 -13.57
N ALA A 397 12.97 28.44 -13.27
CA ALA A 397 13.74 28.88 -12.11
C ALA A 397 13.13 28.37 -10.80
N THR A 398 11.80 28.43 -10.65
CA THR A 398 11.09 27.92 -9.47
C THR A 398 11.31 26.41 -9.28
N VAL A 399 11.21 25.62 -10.34
CA VAL A 399 11.50 24.18 -10.31
C VAL A 399 12.96 23.92 -9.90
N ALA A 400 13.91 24.61 -10.52
CA ALA A 400 15.33 24.43 -10.22
C ALA A 400 15.66 24.76 -8.75
N LEU A 401 15.11 25.86 -8.22
CA LEU A 401 15.32 26.28 -6.83
C LEU A 401 14.69 25.28 -5.85
N THR A 402 13.44 24.89 -6.09
CA THR A 402 12.72 24.01 -5.18
C THR A 402 13.26 22.58 -5.20
N GLU A 403 13.80 22.09 -6.33
CA GLU A 403 14.49 20.80 -6.36
C GLU A 403 15.79 20.81 -5.55
N ARG A 404 16.54 21.93 -5.52
CA ARG A 404 17.70 22.06 -4.63
C ARG A 404 17.31 22.00 -3.16
N ALA A 405 16.15 22.55 -2.80
CA ALA A 405 15.62 22.49 -1.43
C ALA A 405 15.03 21.11 -1.08
N ARG A 406 14.43 20.40 -2.04
CA ARG A 406 13.90 19.04 -1.84
C ARG A 406 15.02 17.99 -1.73
N ALA A 407 16.10 18.14 -2.49
CA ALA A 407 17.20 17.17 -2.55
C ALA A 407 17.75 16.73 -1.18
N PRO A 408 18.09 17.64 -0.22
CA PRO A 408 18.54 17.23 1.10
C PRO A 408 17.46 16.50 1.92
N LEU A 409 16.17 16.85 1.74
CA LEU A 409 15.07 16.13 2.40
C LEU A 409 14.94 14.69 1.88
N ALA A 410 15.19 14.48 0.58
CA ALA A 410 15.21 13.15 -0.02
C ALA A 410 16.46 12.34 0.39
N ALA A 411 17.63 12.98 0.47
CA ALA A 411 18.86 12.36 0.96
C ALA A 411 18.71 11.90 2.43
N ALA A 412 18.05 12.71 3.26
CA ALA A 412 17.84 12.42 4.67
C ALA A 412 17.14 11.07 4.90
N ILE A 413 16.24 10.61 4.01
CA ILE A 413 15.59 9.30 4.15
C ILE A 413 16.64 8.17 4.13
N LYS A 414 17.58 8.23 3.18
CA LYS A 414 18.67 7.25 3.06
C LYS A 414 19.65 7.35 4.23
N GLU A 415 19.95 8.57 4.69
CA GLU A 415 20.85 8.81 5.83
C GLU A 415 20.26 8.32 7.15
N GLN A 416 18.94 8.40 7.35
CA GLN A 416 18.28 7.91 8.54
C GLN A 416 18.17 6.37 8.57
N PHE A 417 18.25 5.71 7.42
CA PHE A 417 18.28 4.26 7.33
C PHE A 417 19.67 3.73 7.71
N VAL A 418 19.76 3.09 8.89
CA VAL A 418 21.01 2.55 9.44
C VAL A 418 20.88 1.08 9.82
N PRO A 419 21.83 0.19 9.48
CA PRO A 419 21.73 -1.21 9.88
C PRO A 419 21.55 -1.36 11.39
N VAL A 420 20.61 -2.21 11.82
CA VAL A 420 20.31 -2.44 13.24
C VAL A 420 20.97 -3.73 13.68
N THR A 421 21.86 -3.64 14.67
CA THR A 421 22.36 -4.82 15.40
C THR A 421 21.42 -5.09 16.57
N HIS A 422 20.86 -6.29 16.63
CA HIS A 422 19.89 -6.68 17.65
C HIS A 422 20.16 -8.10 18.16
N VAL A 423 19.52 -8.44 19.28
CA VAL A 423 19.69 -9.70 19.99
C VAL A 423 18.35 -10.41 20.09
N ILE A 424 18.36 -11.72 19.83
CA ILE A 424 17.26 -12.65 20.09
C ILE A 424 17.76 -13.66 21.13
N LYS A 425 17.10 -13.74 22.28
CA LYS A 425 17.40 -14.77 23.30
C LYS A 425 16.38 -15.90 23.21
N ILE A 426 16.85 -17.14 23.24
CA ILE A 426 16.03 -18.35 23.15
C ILE A 426 16.38 -19.24 24.35
N GLU A 427 15.54 -19.20 25.37
CA GLU A 427 15.82 -19.81 26.67
C GLU A 427 14.86 -20.99 26.91
N PRO A 428 15.35 -22.19 27.25
CA PRO A 428 14.47 -23.31 27.57
C PRO A 428 13.64 -22.98 28.81
N LYS A 429 12.35 -23.32 28.79
CA LYS A 429 11.53 -23.27 30.01
C LYS A 429 11.67 -24.61 30.76
N PRO A 430 11.78 -24.58 32.11
CA PRO A 430 11.89 -25.79 32.93
C PRO A 430 10.73 -26.77 32.78
#